data_AF-A0A6D2LFB7-F1
#
_entry.id   AF-A0A6D2LFB7-F1
#
_cell.length_a   1.000
_cell.length_b   1.000
_cell.length_c   1.000
_cell.angle_alpha   90.00
_cell.angle_beta   90.00
_cell.angle_gamma   90.00
#
_symmetry.space_group_name_H-M   'P 1'
#
loop_
_entity.id
_entity.type
_entity.pdbx_description
1 polymer ?
#
loop_
_entity_poly.entity_id
_entity_poly.type
_entity_poly.pdbx_seq_one_letter_code
_entity_poly.pdbx_strand_id
1 'polypeptide(L)'
;MVIKKENLEKNGSTSTSTTHINVRVKGQDEEKIYVFRMKKNAKMLRLMEYYNKSRGVEWGTYVFLTVDGSRVREYHTPDELELEDGAQMDAMLHCDSENVAFEVNRGLLKELEDMGFSMARAAWALHHSGNSNLETAVNWIVDHENDSQFDKMPLMEFNIEIESPTPSDDTTQARANELREQARKIREEEETKREREREKERIRAGKEMMETKRIAEEIERKRNIALRKAEKDEEKKARDKIMLKVNADKLERKRKRGMRPETESASTSTPVAPLDSKRIFISLPSPASKAEEMRECLRSLRRNHKDEDPRIIRKAFETLLMIVRNAAKNPDEEKYRRVRVTNRLFKERVGRYKEGIEFMELCGFKREAASEFLSLSTQDADISRLRDAAFQLQSAITNPFFGLLSKEAQDF
;
A
#
# COMPACT_ATOMS: atom_id res chain seq x y z
N MET A 1 -25.02 22.90 45.76
CA MET A 1 -24.77 21.54 45.24
C MET A 1 -23.55 20.99 45.94
N VAL A 2 -23.72 19.91 46.68
CA VAL A 2 -22.69 19.29 47.54
C VAL A 2 -21.77 18.42 46.69
N ILE A 3 -20.47 18.58 46.92
CA ILE A 3 -19.38 17.81 46.32
C ILE A 3 -19.33 16.43 47.00
N LYS A 4 -19.29 15.34 46.22
CA LYS A 4 -18.75 14.05 46.68
C LYS A 4 -18.05 13.32 45.54
N LYS A 5 -16.76 13.04 45.76
CA LYS A 5 -15.92 12.10 45.00
C LYS A 5 -15.97 10.72 45.67
N GLU A 6 -15.64 9.71 44.85
CA GLU A 6 -15.13 8.36 45.14
C GLU A 6 -16.06 7.13 45.11
N ASN A 7 -15.80 6.35 44.04
CA ASN A 7 -15.44 4.94 43.93
C ASN A 7 -16.47 3.79 43.88
N LEU A 8 -16.15 2.91 42.92
CA LEU A 8 -16.66 1.58 42.51
C LEU A 8 -17.25 0.72 43.66
N GLU A 9 -18.25 -0.14 43.47
CA GLU A 9 -18.24 -1.31 42.58
C GLU A 9 -19.63 -2.04 42.59
N LYS A 10 -19.86 -2.87 41.56
CA LYS A 10 -20.70 -4.09 41.47
C LYS A 10 -22.20 -4.04 41.10
N ASN A 11 -22.41 -4.54 39.87
CA ASN A 11 -23.30 -5.62 39.41
C ASN A 11 -24.84 -5.46 39.41
N GLY A 12 -25.40 -5.66 38.22
CA GLY A 12 -26.48 -6.64 38.04
C GLY A 12 -27.86 -6.11 37.66
N SER A 13 -28.12 -6.07 36.35
CA SER A 13 -29.40 -6.26 35.64
C SER A 13 -30.71 -5.73 36.26
N THR A 14 -31.39 -4.83 35.55
CA THR A 14 -32.80 -4.97 35.15
C THR A 14 -33.24 -3.80 34.27
N SER A 15 -33.72 -4.12 33.07
CA SER A 15 -34.33 -3.20 32.10
C SER A 15 -35.64 -2.62 32.65
N THR A 16 -35.55 -1.46 33.29
CA THR A 16 -36.69 -0.55 33.43
C THR A 16 -36.47 0.60 32.45
N SER A 17 -37.44 0.88 31.60
CA SER A 17 -37.40 1.97 30.63
C SER A 17 -37.40 3.30 31.37
N THR A 18 -36.23 3.77 31.82
CA THR A 18 -36.10 5.06 32.46
C THR A 18 -36.38 6.14 31.41
N THR A 19 -37.36 7.01 31.69
CA THR A 19 -37.70 8.15 30.83
C THR A 19 -36.52 9.11 30.64
N HIS A 20 -35.48 8.98 31.47
CA HIS A 20 -34.28 9.81 31.47
C HIS A 20 -33.04 8.98 31.13
N ILE A 21 -32.11 9.61 30.43
CA ILE A 21 -30.84 9.10 29.95
C ILE A 21 -29.71 10.03 30.41
N ASN A 22 -28.56 9.45 30.73
CA ASN A 22 -27.32 10.17 31.02
C ASN A 22 -26.42 10.18 29.78
N VAL A 23 -26.03 11.37 29.34
CA VAL A 23 -25.14 11.58 28.18
C VAL A 23 -23.84 12.21 28.66
N ARG A 24 -22.71 11.66 28.25
CA ARG A 24 -21.36 12.09 28.62
C ARG A 24 -20.71 12.84 27.46
N VAL A 25 -20.46 14.13 27.60
CA VAL A 25 -19.79 14.94 26.59
C VAL A 25 -18.33 15.12 26.96
N LYS A 26 -17.43 14.71 26.07
CA LYS A 26 -15.99 14.93 26.16
C LYS A 26 -15.58 15.99 25.13
N GLY A 27 -14.69 16.91 25.49
CA GLY A 27 -14.10 17.86 24.53
C GLY A 27 -12.76 17.33 24.02
N GLN A 28 -12.39 17.73 22.79
CA GLN A 28 -11.16 17.28 22.11
C GLN A 28 -9.87 17.49 22.94
N ASP A 29 -9.78 18.60 23.66
CA ASP A 29 -8.57 18.99 24.42
C ASP A 29 -8.72 18.85 25.93
N GLU A 30 -9.77 18.17 26.41
CA GLU A 30 -10.13 18.20 27.83
C GLU A 30 -10.24 16.85 28.51
N GLU A 31 -9.64 16.79 29.70
CA GLU A 31 -9.72 15.65 30.61
C GLU A 31 -11.07 15.58 31.36
N LYS A 32 -11.81 16.70 31.43
CA LYS A 32 -13.10 16.78 32.13
C LYS A 32 -14.25 16.31 31.24
N ILE A 33 -14.95 15.27 31.69
CA ILE A 33 -16.16 14.75 31.04
C ILE A 33 -17.39 15.38 31.72
N TYR A 34 -18.26 15.99 30.92
CA TYR A 34 -19.52 16.56 31.40
C TYR A 34 -20.64 15.54 31.28
N VAL A 35 -21.33 15.24 32.39
CA VAL A 35 -22.44 14.29 32.42
C VAL A 35 -23.76 15.04 32.53
N PHE A 36 -24.64 14.82 31.55
CA PHE A 36 -25.94 15.46 31.45
C PHE A 36 -27.05 14.43 31.60
N ARG A 37 -27.99 14.68 32.52
CA ARG A 37 -29.20 13.87 32.67
C ARG A 37 -30.37 14.57 31.97
N MET A 38 -30.94 13.95 30.95
CA MET A 38 -32.06 14.50 30.17
C MET A 38 -33.13 13.46 29.87
N LYS A 39 -34.30 13.87 29.39
CA LYS A 39 -35.35 12.94 28.94
C LYS A 39 -35.05 12.41 27.54
N LYS A 40 -35.45 11.17 27.25
CA LYS A 40 -35.25 10.56 25.92
C LYS A 40 -35.91 11.34 24.77
N ASN A 41 -37.03 12.01 25.06
CA ASN A 41 -37.79 12.83 24.11
C ASN A 41 -37.40 14.33 24.12
N ALA A 42 -36.38 14.72 24.90
CA ALA A 42 -35.96 16.12 24.96
C ALA A 42 -34.97 16.41 23.83
N LYS A 43 -35.12 17.59 23.19
CA LYS A 43 -34.19 18.06 22.16
C LYS A 43 -32.78 18.26 22.72
N MET A 44 -31.77 17.94 21.92
CA MET A 44 -30.35 18.09 22.27
C MET A 44 -29.90 19.56 22.39
N LEU A 45 -30.70 20.52 21.90
CA LEU A 45 -30.48 21.97 22.03
C LEU A 45 -30.07 22.40 23.45
N ARG A 46 -30.80 21.93 24.48
CA ARG A 46 -30.53 22.36 25.87
C ARG A 46 -29.17 21.89 26.40
N LEU A 47 -28.70 20.72 25.96
CA LEU A 47 -27.36 20.24 26.31
C LEU A 47 -26.30 21.11 25.64
N MET A 48 -26.49 21.42 24.35
CA MET A 48 -25.56 22.25 23.58
C MET A 48 -25.46 23.67 24.15
N GLU A 49 -26.60 24.31 24.43
CA GLU A 49 -26.66 25.63 25.06
C GLU A 49 -25.96 25.66 26.42
N TYR A 50 -26.20 24.65 27.27
CA TYR A 50 -25.54 24.59 28.58
C TYR A 50 -24.04 24.35 28.45
N TYR A 51 -23.63 23.46 27.54
CA TYR A 51 -22.22 23.21 27.27
C TYR A 51 -21.51 24.50 26.84
N ASN A 52 -22.06 25.23 25.86
CA ASN A 52 -21.49 26.48 25.37
C ASN A 52 -21.50 27.60 26.43
N LYS A 53 -22.58 27.71 27.20
CA LYS A 53 -22.67 28.66 28.33
C LYS A 53 -21.65 28.39 29.42
N SER A 54 -21.36 27.11 29.69
CA SER A 54 -20.32 26.73 30.66
C SER A 54 -18.90 27.04 30.17
N ARG A 55 -18.72 27.24 28.86
CA ARG A 55 -17.47 27.65 28.22
C ARG A 55 -17.34 29.16 28.00
N GLY A 56 -18.46 29.89 28.05
CA GLY A 56 -18.48 31.31 27.67
C GLY A 56 -18.28 31.53 26.17
N VAL A 57 -18.64 30.55 25.35
CA VAL A 57 -18.45 30.56 23.89
C VAL A 57 -19.81 30.70 23.21
N GLU A 58 -19.85 31.38 22.05
CA GLU A 58 -21.08 31.62 21.30
C GLU A 58 -21.70 30.33 20.73
N TRP A 59 -23.03 30.39 20.54
CA TRP A 59 -23.80 29.29 19.97
C TRP A 59 -23.31 28.97 18.55
N GLY A 60 -23.07 27.69 18.27
CA GLY A 60 -22.56 27.22 16.97
C GLY A 60 -21.06 26.87 16.93
N THR A 61 -20.27 27.30 17.93
CA THR A 61 -18.81 27.07 17.92
C THR A 61 -18.40 25.61 18.13
N TYR A 62 -19.25 24.78 18.73
CA TYR A 62 -18.97 23.36 18.95
C TYR A 62 -19.93 22.49 18.13
N VAL A 63 -19.36 21.52 17.42
CA VAL A 63 -20.09 20.42 16.77
C VAL A 63 -20.02 19.19 17.67
N PHE A 64 -21.18 18.59 17.90
CA PHE A 64 -21.30 17.41 18.73
C PHE A 64 -21.47 16.16 17.86
N LEU A 65 -20.62 15.17 18.09
CA LEU A 65 -20.61 13.88 17.39
C LEU A 65 -20.92 12.75 18.37
N THR A 66 -21.68 11.74 17.93
CA THR A 66 -21.83 10.49 18.68
C THR A 66 -20.59 9.60 18.53
N VAL A 67 -20.49 8.51 19.33
CA VAL A 67 -19.42 7.50 19.19
C VAL A 67 -19.35 6.92 17.77
N ASP A 68 -20.50 6.81 17.12
CA ASP A 68 -20.63 6.29 15.75
C ASP A 68 -20.28 7.33 14.66
N GLY A 69 -19.86 8.54 15.04
CA GLY A 69 -19.48 9.61 14.13
C GLY A 69 -20.66 10.38 13.53
N SER A 70 -21.89 10.18 14.01
CA SER A 70 -23.06 10.90 13.52
C SER A 70 -23.13 12.31 14.09
N ARG A 71 -23.30 13.31 13.22
CA ARG A 71 -23.45 14.72 13.62
C ARG A 71 -24.79 14.94 14.31
N VAL A 72 -24.73 15.29 15.59
CA VAL A 72 -25.92 15.63 16.37
C VAL A 72 -26.26 17.09 16.15
N ARG A 73 -27.50 17.35 15.74
CA ARG A 73 -28.07 18.70 15.59
C ARG A 73 -28.98 19.02 16.76
N GLU A 74 -29.30 20.29 16.92
CA GLU A 74 -30.14 20.83 18.00
C GLU A 74 -31.51 20.19 18.15
N TYR A 75 -32.11 19.76 17.03
CA TYR A 75 -33.47 19.25 16.98
C TYR A 75 -33.58 17.74 17.19
N HIS A 76 -32.46 17.01 17.14
CA HIS A 76 -32.46 15.58 17.40
C HIS A 76 -32.82 15.29 18.86
N THR A 77 -33.45 14.15 19.08
CA THR A 77 -33.71 13.61 20.42
C THR A 77 -32.80 12.40 20.69
N PRO A 78 -32.47 12.13 21.97
CA PRO A 78 -31.72 10.93 22.33
C PRO A 78 -32.38 9.62 21.88
N ASP A 79 -33.71 9.57 21.82
CA ASP A 79 -34.46 8.40 21.35
C ASP A 79 -34.28 8.17 19.83
N GLU A 80 -34.32 9.23 19.02
CA GLU A 80 -34.08 9.17 17.57
C GLU A 80 -32.64 8.79 17.21
N LEU A 81 -31.69 9.10 18.10
CA LEU A 81 -30.27 8.75 17.95
C LEU A 81 -29.93 7.40 18.60
N GLU A 82 -30.94 6.67 19.08
CA GLU A 82 -30.82 5.38 19.77
C GLU A 82 -29.74 5.37 20.87
N LEU A 83 -29.58 6.51 21.56
CA LEU A 83 -28.54 6.65 22.57
C LEU A 83 -28.88 5.80 23.80
N GLU A 84 -27.88 5.03 24.27
CA GLU A 84 -27.98 4.25 25.50
C GLU A 84 -27.61 5.07 26.75
N ASP A 85 -28.07 4.63 27.92
CA ASP A 85 -27.73 5.29 29.19
C ASP A 85 -26.22 5.21 29.47
N GLY A 86 -25.57 6.39 29.49
CA GLY A 86 -24.12 6.52 29.57
C GLY A 86 -23.42 6.73 28.23
N ALA A 87 -24.15 6.98 27.14
CA ALA A 87 -23.59 7.27 25.83
C ALA A 87 -22.57 8.42 25.87
N GLN A 88 -21.48 8.26 25.12
CA GLN A 88 -20.42 9.26 25.02
C GLN A 88 -20.58 10.07 23.74
N MET A 89 -20.37 11.37 23.83
CA MET A 89 -20.38 12.31 22.72
C MET A 89 -19.10 13.11 22.74
N ASP A 90 -18.57 13.38 21.56
CA ASP A 90 -17.40 14.22 21.38
C ASP A 90 -17.85 15.61 20.94
N ALA A 91 -17.37 16.64 21.64
CA ALA A 91 -17.57 18.04 21.30
C ALA A 91 -16.30 18.55 20.64
N MET A 92 -16.36 18.73 19.32
CA MET A 92 -15.27 19.24 18.52
C MET A 92 -15.51 20.72 18.21
N LEU A 93 -14.47 21.53 18.26
CA LEU A 93 -14.53 22.93 17.85
C LEU A 93 -14.80 22.99 16.34
N HIS A 94 -15.91 23.62 15.95
CA HIS A 94 -16.15 24.03 14.58
C HIS A 94 -15.38 25.33 14.36
N CYS A 95 -14.20 25.24 13.75
CA CYS A 95 -13.63 26.41 13.10
C CYS A 95 -14.44 26.67 11.82
N ASP A 96 -15.57 27.36 11.97
CA ASP A 96 -16.14 28.07 10.83
C ASP A 96 -15.06 29.05 10.36
N SER A 97 -14.48 28.76 9.21
CA SER A 97 -13.37 29.50 8.60
C SER A 97 -13.81 30.87 8.06
N GLU A 98 -14.75 31.54 8.73
CA GLU A 98 -15.32 32.84 8.31
C GLU A 98 -15.17 33.94 9.37
N ASN A 99 -14.27 33.77 10.34
CA ASN A 99 -13.70 34.88 11.11
C ASN A 99 -12.18 34.88 10.94
N VAL A 100 -11.73 34.99 9.69
CA VAL A 100 -10.34 35.27 9.38
C VAL A 100 -10.18 36.79 9.52
N ALA A 101 -9.44 37.22 10.54
CA ALA A 101 -8.99 38.60 10.59
C ALA A 101 -8.17 38.87 9.34
N PHE A 102 -8.64 39.78 8.48
CA PHE A 102 -7.93 40.08 7.24
C PHE A 102 -6.77 41.01 7.54
N GLU A 103 -5.56 40.52 7.27
CA GLU A 103 -4.32 41.27 7.36
C GLU A 103 -4.25 42.20 6.13
N VAL A 104 -4.41 43.51 6.32
CA VAL A 104 -4.43 44.48 5.21
C VAL A 104 -3.36 45.56 5.43
N ASN A 105 -2.57 45.84 4.39
CA ASN A 105 -1.56 46.89 4.45
C ASN A 105 -2.21 48.28 4.50
N ARG A 106 -1.98 49.02 5.59
CA ARG A 106 -2.56 50.34 5.83
C ARG A 106 -2.12 51.41 4.81
N GLY A 107 -0.92 51.30 4.24
CA GLY A 107 -0.42 52.23 3.23
C GLY A 107 -1.18 52.12 1.91
N LEU A 108 -1.24 50.91 1.36
CA LEU A 108 -2.00 50.63 0.12
C LEU A 108 -3.50 50.87 0.30
N LEU A 109 -4.03 50.58 1.48
CA LEU A 109 -5.43 50.85 1.80
C LEU A 109 -5.75 52.35 1.77
N LYS A 110 -4.83 53.18 2.28
CA LYS A 110 -4.97 54.64 2.23
C LYS A 110 -4.82 55.19 0.81
N GLU A 111 -3.91 54.64 0.01
CA GLU A 111 -3.78 55.03 -1.40
C GLU A 111 -5.04 54.72 -2.21
N LEU A 112 -5.69 53.57 -1.96
CA LEU A 112 -6.97 53.23 -2.57
C LEU A 112 -8.12 54.12 -2.08
N GLU A 113 -8.11 54.52 -0.81
CA GLU A 113 -9.05 55.50 -0.26
C GLU A 113 -8.87 56.88 -0.91
N ASP A 114 -7.62 57.32 -1.08
CA ASP A 114 -7.27 58.59 -1.74
C ASP A 114 -7.67 58.61 -3.24
N MET A 115 -7.71 57.44 -3.89
CA MET A 115 -8.24 57.27 -5.25
C MET A 115 -9.78 57.28 -5.33
N GLY A 116 -10.47 57.28 -4.19
CA GLY A 116 -11.94 57.38 -4.11
C GLY A 116 -12.67 56.04 -3.99
N PHE A 117 -11.97 54.93 -3.74
CA PHE A 117 -12.61 53.64 -3.48
C PHE A 117 -13.07 53.53 -2.02
N SER A 118 -14.17 52.81 -1.77
CA SER A 118 -14.65 52.59 -0.40
C SER A 118 -13.68 51.73 0.40
N MET A 119 -13.48 52.05 1.67
CA MET A 119 -12.57 51.32 2.58
C MET A 119 -12.85 49.82 2.61
N ALA A 120 -14.13 49.42 2.57
CA ALA A 120 -14.54 48.02 2.54
C ALA A 120 -14.09 47.33 1.24
N ARG A 121 -14.34 47.92 0.07
CA ARG A 121 -13.93 47.35 -1.23
C ARG A 121 -12.42 47.30 -1.37
N ALA A 122 -11.73 48.36 -0.95
CA ALA A 122 -10.27 48.42 -0.99
C ALA A 122 -9.64 47.31 -0.14
N ALA A 123 -10.22 47.01 1.02
CA ALA A 123 -9.71 45.93 1.87
C ALA A 123 -10.01 44.53 1.33
N TRP A 124 -11.21 44.29 0.79
CA TRP A 124 -11.51 43.04 0.07
C TRP A 124 -10.57 42.85 -1.11
N ALA A 125 -10.33 43.92 -1.88
CA ALA A 125 -9.40 43.90 -3.01
C ALA A 125 -7.97 43.60 -2.60
N LEU A 126 -7.48 44.20 -1.51
CA LEU A 126 -6.15 43.93 -0.98
C LEU A 126 -6.01 42.52 -0.43
N HIS A 127 -7.06 41.97 0.18
CA HIS A 127 -7.07 40.58 0.60
C HIS A 127 -7.00 39.63 -0.61
N HIS A 128 -7.82 39.86 -1.64
CA HIS A 128 -7.84 39.02 -2.84
C HIS A 128 -6.61 39.21 -3.75
N SER A 129 -5.97 40.38 -3.71
CA SER A 129 -4.72 40.65 -4.41
C SER A 129 -3.47 40.24 -3.60
N GLY A 130 -3.66 39.80 -2.35
CA GLY A 130 -2.59 39.34 -1.46
C GLY A 130 -1.65 40.46 -0.98
N ASN A 131 -2.15 41.69 -0.80
CA ASN A 131 -1.40 42.86 -0.34
C ASN A 131 -0.13 43.19 -1.15
N SER A 132 -0.08 42.75 -2.41
CA SER A 132 1.16 42.71 -3.18
C SER A 132 1.41 43.95 -4.05
N ASN A 133 0.36 44.51 -4.65
CA ASN A 133 0.47 45.67 -5.55
C ASN A 133 -0.83 46.48 -5.59
N LEU A 134 -0.72 47.80 -5.76
CA LEU A 134 -1.87 48.70 -5.85
C LEU A 134 -2.73 48.39 -7.09
N GLU A 135 -2.08 48.21 -8.24
CA GLU A 135 -2.76 48.02 -9.54
C GLU A 135 -3.57 46.73 -9.60
N THR A 136 -3.09 45.66 -8.95
CA THR A 136 -3.82 44.38 -8.90
C THR A 136 -5.06 44.49 -8.02
N ALA A 137 -5.01 45.28 -6.95
CA ALA A 137 -6.17 45.60 -6.14
C ALA A 137 -7.18 46.46 -6.93
N VAL A 138 -6.73 47.47 -7.67
CA VAL A 138 -7.60 48.28 -8.53
C VAL A 138 -8.30 47.45 -9.60
N ASN A 139 -7.58 46.57 -10.30
CA ASN A 139 -8.18 45.68 -11.30
C ASN A 139 -9.25 44.78 -10.68
N TRP A 140 -9.00 44.24 -9.48
CA TRP A 140 -10.00 43.44 -8.78
C TRP A 140 -11.26 44.24 -8.42
N ILE A 141 -11.11 45.50 -7.98
CA ILE A 141 -12.26 46.38 -7.67
C ILE A 141 -13.10 46.64 -8.92
N VAL A 142 -12.45 46.88 -10.06
CA VAL A 142 -13.13 47.12 -11.35
C VAL A 142 -13.90 45.87 -11.79
N ASP A 143 -13.29 44.69 -11.66
CA ASP A 143 -13.93 43.42 -12.02
C ASP A 143 -15.15 43.09 -11.13
N HIS A 144 -15.20 43.65 -9.91
CA HIS A 144 -16.25 43.40 -8.92
C HIS A 144 -17.05 44.66 -8.55
N GLU A 145 -17.12 45.65 -9.45
CA GLU A 145 -17.74 46.96 -9.17
C GLU A 145 -19.26 46.86 -8.86
N ASN A 146 -19.93 45.85 -9.40
CA ASN A 146 -21.38 45.64 -9.26
C ASN A 146 -21.78 44.77 -8.06
N ASP A 147 -20.82 44.24 -7.32
CA ASP A 147 -21.07 43.28 -6.26
C ASP A 147 -21.26 44.01 -4.91
N SER A 148 -22.51 44.33 -4.57
CA SER A 148 -22.88 44.99 -3.30
C SER A 148 -22.52 44.18 -2.04
N GLN A 149 -22.16 42.90 -2.20
CA GLN A 149 -21.70 42.04 -1.11
C GLN A 149 -20.36 42.50 -0.51
N PHE A 150 -19.54 43.25 -1.27
CA PHE A 150 -18.24 43.73 -0.83
C PHE A 150 -18.25 45.16 -0.27
N ASP A 151 -19.44 45.77 -0.16
CA ASP A 151 -19.61 47.08 0.51
C ASP A 151 -19.65 46.95 2.03
N LYS A 152 -19.76 45.72 2.56
CA LYS A 152 -19.76 45.45 4.00
C LYS A 152 -18.33 45.28 4.51
N MET A 153 -17.96 46.09 5.50
CA MET A 153 -16.66 46.09 6.16
C MET A 153 -16.39 44.76 6.89
N PRO A 154 -15.31 44.03 6.56
CA PRO A 154 -14.91 42.87 7.36
C PRO A 154 -14.04 43.27 8.57
N LEU A 155 -13.87 42.35 9.53
CA LEU A 155 -12.96 42.52 10.66
C LEU A 155 -11.50 42.44 10.17
N MET A 156 -10.77 43.54 10.28
CA MET A 156 -9.38 43.67 9.82
C MET A 156 -8.40 43.68 11.00
N GLU A 157 -7.30 42.95 10.86
CA GLU A 157 -6.11 43.13 11.68
C GLU A 157 -5.10 43.95 10.89
N PHE A 158 -4.68 45.08 11.45
CA PHE A 158 -3.71 45.95 10.80
C PHE A 158 -2.30 45.45 11.11
N ASN A 159 -1.58 45.00 10.09
CA ASN A 159 -0.13 44.87 10.22
C ASN A 159 0.48 46.26 10.19
N ILE A 160 0.79 46.76 11.38
CA ILE A 160 1.65 47.93 11.54
C ILE A 160 3.07 47.44 11.29
N GLU A 161 3.49 47.44 10.02
CA GLU A 161 4.90 47.65 9.73
C GLU A 161 5.20 49.09 10.19
N ILE A 162 5.68 49.20 11.44
CA ILE A 162 6.22 50.42 12.00
C ILE A 162 7.39 50.78 11.10
N GLU A 163 7.19 51.79 10.25
CA GLU A 163 8.26 52.49 9.57
C GLU A 163 9.21 53.00 10.67
N SER A 164 10.29 52.26 10.87
CA SER A 164 11.25 52.51 11.93
C SER A 164 11.86 53.90 11.73
N PRO A 165 12.02 54.70 12.79
CA PRO A 165 12.63 56.01 12.68
C PRO A 165 14.05 55.83 12.12
N THR A 166 14.36 56.61 11.08
CA THR A 166 15.67 56.66 10.41
C THR A 166 16.83 56.63 11.42
N PRO A 167 17.69 55.60 11.42
CA PRO A 167 18.80 55.51 12.35
C PRO A 167 20.04 56.14 11.72
N SER A 168 20.37 57.36 12.15
CA SER A 168 21.74 57.86 12.04
C SER A 168 22.50 57.38 13.27
N ASP A 169 23.10 56.18 13.18
CA ASP A 169 24.22 55.72 14.03
C ASP A 169 24.76 54.38 13.49
N ASP A 170 25.88 54.41 12.77
CA ASP A 170 26.53 53.26 12.11
C ASP A 170 26.84 52.09 13.05
N THR A 171 26.99 52.33 14.35
CA THR A 171 27.33 51.31 15.35
C THR A 171 26.14 50.41 15.72
N THR A 172 24.91 50.92 15.63
CA THR A 172 23.69 50.15 15.88
C THR A 172 23.31 49.28 14.68
N GLN A 173 23.57 49.78 13.47
CA GLN A 173 23.37 49.05 12.21
C GLN A 173 24.32 47.84 12.10
N ALA A 174 25.58 47.98 12.53
CA ALA A 174 26.53 46.86 12.54
C ALA A 174 26.10 45.70 13.46
N ARG A 175 25.65 45.99 14.69
CA ARG A 175 25.13 44.96 15.61
C ARG A 175 23.83 44.33 15.13
N ALA A 176 22.95 45.11 14.50
CA ALA A 176 21.73 44.61 13.89
C ALA A 176 22.02 43.67 12.71
N ASN A 177 23.02 43.98 11.89
CA ASN A 177 23.45 43.13 10.78
C ASN A 177 24.11 41.84 11.28
N GLU A 178 24.91 41.90 12.34
CA GLU A 178 25.52 40.71 12.97
C GLU A 178 24.45 39.76 13.55
N LEU A 179 23.44 40.29 14.24
CA LEU A 179 22.29 39.50 14.73
C LEU A 179 21.48 38.88 13.60
N ARG A 180 21.33 39.58 12.46
CA ARG A 180 20.66 39.05 11.25
C ARG A 180 21.45 37.93 10.60
N GLU A 181 22.77 38.05 10.51
CA GLU A 181 23.64 36.99 9.98
C GLU A 181 23.66 35.75 10.89
N GLN A 182 23.69 35.95 12.22
CA GLN A 182 23.56 34.84 13.17
C GLN A 182 22.20 34.15 13.04
N ALA A 183 21.10 34.91 12.91
CA ALA A 183 19.78 34.34 12.67
C ALA A 183 19.69 33.59 11.33
N ARG A 184 20.37 34.07 10.27
CA ARG A 184 20.44 33.38 8.98
C ARG A 184 21.19 32.06 9.09
N LYS A 185 22.34 32.03 9.78
CA LYS A 185 23.11 30.80 10.03
C LYS A 185 22.32 29.79 10.85
N ILE A 186 21.61 30.24 11.90
CA ILE A 186 20.75 29.38 12.71
C ILE A 186 19.61 28.78 11.87
N ARG A 187 18.94 29.59 11.03
CA ARG A 187 17.88 29.10 10.12
C ARG A 187 18.40 28.11 9.09
N GLU A 188 19.58 28.36 8.52
CA GLU A 188 20.23 27.48 7.55
C GLU A 188 20.68 26.14 8.21
N GLU A 189 21.24 26.19 9.41
CA GLU A 189 21.57 24.99 10.19
C GLU A 189 20.32 24.18 10.58
N GLU A 190 19.24 24.86 10.98
CA GLU A 190 17.96 24.22 11.31
C GLU A 190 17.30 23.60 10.08
N GLU A 191 17.35 24.27 8.93
CA GLU A 191 16.81 23.77 7.67
C GLU A 191 17.58 22.55 7.17
N THR A 192 18.91 22.57 7.21
CA THR A 192 19.73 21.38 6.88
C THR A 192 19.51 20.24 7.87
N LYS A 193 19.25 20.53 9.15
CA LYS A 193 18.91 19.51 10.15
C LYS A 193 17.53 18.90 9.86
N ARG A 194 16.55 19.72 9.54
CA ARG A 194 15.18 19.31 9.16
C ARG A 194 15.20 18.47 7.88
N GLU A 195 16.04 18.83 6.91
CA GLU A 195 16.22 18.04 5.68
C GLU A 195 16.89 16.69 5.96
N ARG A 196 17.92 16.64 6.81
CA ARG A 196 18.51 15.38 7.28
C ARG A 196 17.51 14.51 8.05
N GLU A 197 16.58 15.10 8.79
CA GLU A 197 15.52 14.38 9.50
C GLU A 197 14.49 13.80 8.53
N ARG A 198 14.01 14.57 7.55
CA ARG A 198 13.12 14.08 6.49
C ARG A 198 13.76 12.94 5.68
N GLU A 199 15.04 13.06 5.33
CA GLU A 199 15.75 12.01 4.60
C GLU A 199 15.92 10.74 5.46
N LYS A 200 16.19 10.89 6.76
CA LYS A 200 16.21 9.77 7.71
C LYS A 200 14.84 9.10 7.85
N GLU A 201 13.76 9.88 7.85
CA GLU A 201 12.39 9.35 7.89
C GLU A 201 12.03 8.59 6.63
N ARG A 202 12.43 9.09 5.45
CA ARG A 202 12.27 8.34 4.19
C ARG A 202 13.00 7.00 4.23
N ILE A 203 14.24 6.99 4.74
CA ILE A 203 15.03 5.76 4.88
C ILE A 203 14.40 4.81 5.93
N ARG A 204 13.93 5.35 7.06
CA ARG A 204 13.25 4.59 8.11
C ARG A 204 11.96 3.97 7.59
N ALA A 205 11.12 4.75 6.92
CA ALA A 205 9.89 4.29 6.29
C ALA A 205 10.17 3.22 5.23
N GLY A 206 11.23 3.38 4.42
CA GLY A 206 11.66 2.33 3.48
C GLY A 206 12.09 1.04 4.18
N LYS A 207 12.83 1.14 5.30
CA LYS A 207 13.26 -0.01 6.09
C LYS A 207 12.08 -0.70 6.80
N GLU A 208 11.16 0.06 7.38
CA GLU A 208 9.95 -0.46 8.03
C GLU A 208 9.00 -1.10 7.02
N MET A 209 8.84 -0.54 5.82
CA MET A 209 8.07 -1.15 4.73
C MET A 209 8.67 -2.50 4.31
N MET A 210 10.01 -2.61 4.26
CA MET A 210 10.68 -3.87 3.95
C MET A 210 10.57 -4.89 5.09
N GLU A 211 10.65 -4.44 6.35
CA GLU A 211 10.52 -5.32 7.52
C GLU A 211 9.10 -5.85 7.68
N THR A 212 8.08 -5.00 7.53
CA THR A 212 6.67 -5.42 7.54
C THR A 212 6.36 -6.42 6.43
N LYS A 213 6.91 -6.21 5.22
CA LYS A 213 6.82 -7.19 4.12
C LYS A 213 7.47 -8.53 4.47
N ARG A 214 8.66 -8.51 5.09
CA ARG A 214 9.37 -9.72 5.51
C ARG A 214 8.59 -10.50 6.58
N ILE A 215 7.99 -9.81 7.55
CA ILE A 215 7.15 -10.41 8.59
C ILE A 215 5.89 -11.05 7.98
N ALA A 216 5.24 -10.38 7.02
CA ALA A 216 4.08 -10.92 6.33
C ALA A 216 4.40 -12.20 5.55
N GLU A 217 5.51 -12.21 4.79
CA GLU A 217 5.99 -13.41 4.08
C GLU A 217 6.34 -14.56 5.03
N GLU A 218 6.90 -14.27 6.21
CA GLU A 218 7.23 -15.26 7.24
C GLU A 218 5.95 -15.89 7.84
N ILE A 219 4.92 -15.08 8.10
CA ILE A 219 3.61 -15.55 8.57
C ILE A 219 2.95 -16.44 7.52
N GLU A 220 3.00 -16.06 6.24
CA GLU A 220 2.47 -16.84 5.13
C GLU A 220 3.20 -18.17 4.97
N ARG A 221 4.54 -18.17 5.03
CA ARG A 221 5.35 -19.40 5.03
C ARG A 221 4.98 -20.32 6.20
N LYS A 222 4.82 -19.78 7.40
CA LYS A 222 4.39 -20.55 8.57
C LYS A 222 3.01 -21.18 8.39
N ARG A 223 2.04 -20.44 7.83
CA ARG A 223 0.71 -20.97 7.51
C ARG A 223 0.80 -22.12 6.51
N ASN A 224 1.58 -21.97 5.45
CA ASN A 224 1.75 -23.01 4.43
C ASN A 224 2.44 -24.28 4.97
N ILE A 225 3.43 -24.12 5.84
CA ILE A 225 4.09 -25.26 6.51
C ILE A 225 3.11 -25.97 7.46
N ALA A 226 2.31 -25.21 8.22
CA ALA A 226 1.30 -25.77 9.12
C ALA A 226 0.24 -26.57 8.35
N LEU A 227 -0.23 -26.06 7.20
CA LEU A 227 -1.18 -26.76 6.33
C LEU A 227 -0.61 -28.09 5.81
N ARG A 228 0.62 -28.09 5.28
CA ARG A 228 1.28 -29.33 4.82
C ARG A 228 1.52 -30.33 5.94
N LYS A 229 1.78 -29.85 7.16
CA LYS A 229 1.95 -30.72 8.32
C LYS A 229 0.60 -31.33 8.74
N ALA A 230 -0.46 -30.54 8.78
CA ALA A 230 -1.81 -31.01 9.08
C ALA A 230 -2.28 -32.07 8.07
N GLU A 231 -2.07 -31.82 6.77
CA GLU A 231 -2.39 -32.78 5.69
C GLU A 231 -1.65 -34.11 5.86
N LYS A 232 -0.34 -34.07 6.15
CA LYS A 232 0.45 -35.28 6.43
C LYS A 232 -0.02 -36.02 7.69
N ASP A 233 -0.38 -35.30 8.74
CA ASP A 233 -0.86 -35.90 9.99
C ASP A 233 -2.25 -36.54 9.79
N GLU A 234 -3.11 -35.95 8.97
CA GLU A 234 -4.40 -36.52 8.55
C GLU A 234 -4.22 -37.75 7.67
N GLU A 235 -3.30 -37.70 6.69
CA GLU A 235 -2.97 -38.87 5.86
C GLU A 235 -2.42 -40.02 6.72
N LYS A 236 -1.55 -39.71 7.69
CA LYS A 236 -1.02 -40.71 8.63
C LYS A 236 -2.12 -41.32 9.48
N LYS A 237 -3.03 -40.52 10.03
CA LYS A 237 -4.20 -41.01 10.78
C LYS A 237 -5.08 -41.91 9.90
N ALA A 238 -5.29 -41.56 8.63
CA ALA A 238 -6.05 -42.39 7.69
C ALA A 238 -5.33 -43.72 7.40
N ARG A 239 -4.02 -43.70 7.17
CA ARG A 239 -3.19 -44.89 6.98
C ARG A 239 -3.21 -45.81 8.19
N ASP A 240 -3.07 -45.27 9.40
CA ASP A 240 -3.11 -46.04 10.65
C ASP A 240 -4.50 -46.68 10.85
N LYS A 241 -5.58 -45.96 10.51
CA LYS A 241 -6.95 -46.48 10.54
C LYS A 241 -7.17 -47.62 9.54
N ILE A 242 -6.58 -47.54 8.35
CA ILE A 242 -6.59 -48.63 7.36
C ILE A 242 -5.79 -49.83 7.88
N MET A 243 -4.60 -49.58 8.45
CA MET A 243 -3.74 -50.64 9.00
C MET A 243 -4.47 -51.42 10.12
N LEU A 244 -5.14 -50.72 11.03
CA LEU A 244 -5.95 -51.34 12.08
C LEU A 244 -7.09 -52.18 11.50
N LYS A 245 -7.81 -51.70 10.48
CA LYS A 245 -8.85 -52.47 9.79
C LYS A 245 -8.31 -53.73 9.12
N VAL A 246 -7.16 -53.63 8.45
CA VAL A 246 -6.50 -54.78 7.80
C VAL A 246 -6.06 -55.81 8.86
N ASN A 247 -5.53 -55.36 9.99
CA ASN A 247 -5.13 -56.26 11.08
C ASN A 247 -6.34 -56.94 11.73
N ALA A 248 -7.42 -56.21 11.96
CA ALA A 248 -8.67 -56.76 12.49
C ALA A 248 -9.29 -57.80 11.53
N ASP A 249 -9.34 -57.52 10.22
CA ASP A 249 -9.79 -58.48 9.22
C ASP A 249 -8.85 -59.71 9.13
N LYS A 250 -7.53 -59.51 9.28
CA LYS A 250 -6.55 -60.61 9.37
C LYS A 250 -6.79 -61.49 10.60
N LEU A 251 -7.11 -60.89 11.76
CA LEU A 251 -7.47 -61.61 12.98
C LEU A 251 -8.82 -62.32 12.83
N GLU A 252 -9.82 -61.69 12.20
CA GLU A 252 -11.13 -62.30 11.96
C GLU A 252 -11.02 -63.49 11.00
N ARG A 253 -10.25 -63.37 9.92
CA ARG A 253 -9.96 -64.50 9.02
C ARG A 253 -9.19 -65.61 9.72
N LYS A 254 -8.26 -65.28 10.62
CA LYS A 254 -7.55 -66.29 11.43
C LYS A 254 -8.52 -66.99 12.40
N ARG A 255 -9.48 -66.26 12.98
CA ARG A 255 -10.54 -66.81 13.83
C ARG A 255 -11.53 -67.69 13.05
N LYS A 256 -11.95 -67.26 11.85
CA LYS A 256 -12.83 -68.02 10.93
C LYS A 256 -12.13 -69.23 10.31
N ARG A 257 -10.83 -69.13 9.96
CA ARG A 257 -10.00 -70.27 9.52
C ARG A 257 -9.67 -71.25 10.65
N GLY A 258 -10.02 -70.93 11.89
CA GLY A 258 -9.97 -71.85 13.04
C GLY A 258 -11.17 -72.80 13.15
N MET A 259 -12.16 -72.72 12.26
CA MET A 259 -13.29 -73.66 12.19
C MET A 259 -13.48 -74.15 10.75
N ARG A 260 -12.79 -75.25 10.37
CA ARG A 260 -13.24 -76.43 9.58
C ARG A 260 -12.02 -77.23 9.05
N PRO A 261 -11.96 -78.57 9.15
CA PRO A 261 -10.92 -79.39 8.52
C PRO A 261 -11.38 -79.95 7.15
N GLU A 262 -10.38 -80.25 6.29
CA GLU A 262 -10.45 -81.06 5.03
C GLU A 262 -11.20 -80.39 3.84
N THR A 263 -10.79 -80.42 2.56
CA THR A 263 -9.82 -81.21 1.77
C THR A 263 -9.48 -80.46 0.46
N GLU A 264 -8.28 -80.73 -0.10
CA GLU A 264 -7.92 -80.68 -1.54
C GLU A 264 -7.87 -79.30 -2.28
N SER A 265 -6.95 -78.94 -3.18
CA SER A 265 -5.83 -79.63 -3.86
C SER A 265 -4.90 -78.60 -4.55
N ALA A 266 -3.61 -78.96 -4.57
CA ALA A 266 -2.53 -78.72 -5.56
C ALA A 266 -2.49 -77.47 -6.47
N SER A 267 -1.34 -76.76 -6.46
CA SER A 267 -0.31 -76.72 -7.53
C SER A 267 0.71 -75.58 -7.29
N THR A 268 2.02 -75.90 -7.12
CA THR A 268 3.16 -75.70 -8.06
C THR A 268 3.38 -74.22 -8.45
N SER A 269 4.52 -73.52 -8.29
CA SER A 269 5.95 -73.86 -8.43
C SER A 269 6.87 -72.80 -7.77
N THR A 270 8.15 -73.17 -7.66
CA THR A 270 9.37 -72.53 -7.09
C THR A 270 9.90 -71.26 -7.83
N PRO A 271 10.97 -70.59 -7.32
CA PRO A 271 11.24 -69.15 -7.47
C PRO A 271 12.34 -68.79 -8.50
N VAL A 272 12.36 -67.53 -8.97
CA VAL A 272 13.52 -66.95 -9.70
C VAL A 272 13.75 -65.49 -9.29
N ALA A 273 14.99 -65.17 -8.97
CA ALA A 273 15.59 -63.83 -8.82
C ALA A 273 16.98 -63.87 -9.52
N PRO A 274 17.76 -62.78 -9.66
CA PRO A 274 17.48 -61.40 -10.10
C PRO A 274 18.47 -60.89 -11.20
N LEU A 275 18.17 -59.71 -11.78
CA LEU A 275 19.08 -58.74 -12.46
C LEU A 275 19.86 -59.16 -13.72
N ASP A 276 19.63 -58.44 -14.84
CA ASP A 276 20.75 -57.80 -15.54
C ASP A 276 20.34 -56.49 -16.24
N SER A 277 21.29 -55.55 -16.22
CA SER A 277 21.18 -54.14 -16.53
C SER A 277 21.81 -53.85 -17.90
N LYS A 278 21.35 -52.79 -18.58
CA LYS A 278 21.79 -52.28 -19.90
C LYS A 278 21.05 -52.89 -21.10
N ARG A 279 19.86 -52.34 -21.34
CA ARG A 279 19.52 -51.90 -22.71
C ARG A 279 19.10 -50.44 -22.68
N ILE A 280 19.96 -49.66 -23.31
CA ILE A 280 19.85 -48.27 -23.72
C ILE A 280 18.44 -47.99 -24.23
N PHE A 281 17.65 -47.32 -23.39
CA PHE A 281 16.34 -46.77 -23.73
C PHE A 281 16.61 -45.33 -24.19
N ILE A 282 16.80 -45.13 -25.49
CA ILE A 282 16.79 -43.79 -26.09
C ILE A 282 15.33 -43.32 -25.96
N SER A 283 15.04 -42.61 -24.88
CA SER A 283 13.71 -42.11 -24.58
C SER A 283 13.40 -40.90 -25.44
N LEU A 284 12.28 -41.01 -26.15
CA LEU A 284 11.51 -39.94 -26.77
C LEU A 284 11.48 -38.67 -25.90
N PRO A 285 11.64 -37.45 -26.47
CA PRO A 285 11.78 -36.23 -25.67
C PRO A 285 10.45 -35.90 -24.97
N SER A 286 10.39 -36.20 -23.68
CA SER A 286 9.34 -35.70 -22.79
C SER A 286 9.41 -34.17 -22.73
N PRO A 287 8.27 -33.45 -22.61
CA PRO A 287 8.26 -31.99 -22.43
C PRO A 287 9.12 -31.52 -21.25
N ALA A 288 9.37 -32.38 -20.26
CA ALA A 288 10.28 -32.11 -19.16
C ALA A 288 11.77 -31.95 -19.60
N SER A 289 12.21 -32.69 -20.63
CA SER A 289 13.58 -32.60 -21.20
C SER A 289 13.80 -31.25 -21.86
N LYS A 290 12.86 -30.80 -22.69
CA LYS A 290 12.97 -29.52 -23.40
C LYS A 290 12.95 -28.33 -22.43
N ALA A 291 12.14 -28.41 -21.37
CA ALA A 291 12.16 -27.39 -20.32
C ALA A 291 13.49 -27.36 -19.55
N GLU A 292 14.20 -28.48 -19.46
CA GLU A 292 15.54 -28.55 -18.86
C GLU A 292 16.64 -28.02 -19.78
N GLU A 293 16.55 -28.33 -21.08
CA GLU A 293 17.41 -27.75 -22.12
C GLU A 293 17.27 -26.22 -22.15
N MET A 294 16.04 -25.70 -22.05
CA MET A 294 15.79 -24.26 -21.90
C MET A 294 16.45 -23.67 -20.65
N ARG A 295 16.38 -24.36 -19.52
CA ARG A 295 17.06 -23.93 -18.30
C ARG A 295 18.56 -23.91 -18.50
N GLU A 296 19.13 -24.94 -19.12
CA GLU A 296 20.57 -25.01 -19.36
C GLU A 296 21.06 -23.94 -20.35
N CYS A 297 20.27 -23.61 -21.36
CA CYS A 297 20.55 -22.51 -22.28
C CYS A 297 20.59 -21.15 -21.55
N LEU A 298 19.64 -20.90 -20.64
CA LEU A 298 19.66 -19.68 -19.81
C LEU A 298 20.82 -19.67 -18.80
N ARG A 299 21.24 -20.85 -18.30
CA ARG A 299 22.40 -20.98 -17.39
C ARG A 299 23.71 -20.74 -18.13
N SER A 300 23.90 -21.34 -19.31
CA SER A 300 25.08 -21.13 -20.15
C SER A 300 25.21 -19.67 -20.57
N LEU A 301 24.11 -19.00 -20.94
CA LEU A 301 24.12 -17.56 -21.20
C LEU A 301 24.66 -16.75 -20.00
N ARG A 302 24.25 -17.11 -18.78
CA ARG A 302 24.71 -16.41 -17.56
C ARG A 302 26.13 -16.81 -17.14
N ARG A 303 26.57 -18.04 -17.41
CA ARG A 303 27.90 -18.56 -17.09
C ARG A 303 28.96 -18.00 -18.04
N ASN A 304 28.67 -18.01 -19.34
CA ASN A 304 29.58 -17.55 -20.39
C ASN A 304 29.73 -16.03 -20.43
N HIS A 305 28.74 -15.30 -19.91
CA HIS A 305 28.76 -13.84 -19.81
C HIS A 305 28.83 -13.33 -18.37
N LYS A 306 29.46 -14.08 -17.46
CA LYS A 306 29.58 -13.69 -16.05
C LYS A 306 30.31 -12.35 -15.84
N ASP A 307 31.19 -11.99 -16.79
CA ASP A 307 31.99 -10.75 -16.76
C ASP A 307 31.24 -9.53 -17.33
N GLU A 308 30.08 -9.72 -17.96
CA GLU A 308 29.22 -8.64 -18.42
C GLU A 308 28.34 -8.11 -17.28
N ASP A 309 27.95 -6.84 -17.36
CA ASP A 309 27.05 -6.24 -16.36
C ASP A 309 25.78 -7.11 -16.19
N PRO A 310 25.42 -7.50 -14.95
CA PRO A 310 24.22 -8.29 -14.68
C PRO A 310 22.94 -7.64 -15.21
N ARG A 311 22.96 -6.31 -15.38
CA ARG A 311 21.88 -5.51 -15.97
C ARG A 311 21.67 -5.83 -17.44
N ILE A 312 22.72 -6.11 -18.20
CA ILE A 312 22.62 -6.39 -19.63
C ILE A 312 22.05 -7.80 -19.85
N ILE A 313 22.53 -8.79 -19.09
CA ILE A 313 21.98 -10.16 -19.11
C ILE A 313 20.51 -10.15 -18.72
N ARG A 314 20.15 -9.39 -17.68
CA ARG A 314 18.75 -9.21 -17.28
C ARG A 314 17.90 -8.61 -18.41
N LYS A 315 18.39 -7.56 -19.08
CA LYS A 315 17.71 -6.98 -20.25
C LYS A 315 17.58 -7.96 -21.41
N ALA A 316 18.53 -8.88 -21.59
CA ALA A 316 18.44 -9.96 -22.59
C ALA A 316 17.29 -10.91 -22.25
N PHE A 317 17.22 -11.39 -21.01
CA PHE A 317 16.12 -12.24 -20.54
C PHE A 317 14.75 -11.54 -20.63
N GLU A 318 14.67 -10.26 -20.28
CA GLU A 318 13.43 -9.46 -20.42
C GLU A 318 12.99 -9.33 -21.89
N THR A 319 13.95 -9.16 -22.80
CA THR A 319 13.66 -9.05 -24.24
C THR A 319 13.19 -10.39 -24.81
N LEU A 320 13.83 -11.51 -24.44
CA LEU A 320 13.37 -12.86 -24.77
C LEU A 320 11.97 -13.13 -24.21
N LEU A 321 11.73 -12.76 -22.95
CA LEU A 321 10.44 -12.95 -22.29
C LEU A 321 9.34 -12.17 -22.99
N MET A 322 9.60 -10.93 -23.39
CA MET A 322 8.64 -10.11 -24.13
C MET A 322 8.23 -10.79 -25.45
N ILE A 323 9.19 -11.31 -26.21
CA ILE A 323 8.93 -11.99 -27.49
C ILE A 323 8.09 -13.24 -27.28
N VAL A 324 8.53 -14.14 -26.39
CA VAL A 324 7.84 -15.41 -26.10
C VAL A 324 6.44 -15.16 -25.54
N ARG A 325 6.29 -14.17 -24.64
CA ARG A 325 5.01 -13.80 -24.05
C ARG A 325 4.04 -13.23 -25.07
N ASN A 326 4.52 -12.40 -25.99
CA ASN A 326 3.68 -11.85 -27.07
C ASN A 326 3.21 -12.97 -28.01
N ALA A 327 4.12 -13.88 -28.38
CA ALA A 327 3.78 -15.06 -29.19
C ALA A 327 2.77 -16.00 -28.48
N ALA A 328 2.89 -16.19 -27.17
CA ALA A 328 1.97 -17.03 -26.40
C ALA A 328 0.58 -16.38 -26.16
N LYS A 329 0.52 -15.05 -26.06
CA LYS A 329 -0.74 -14.31 -25.85
C LYS A 329 -1.55 -14.20 -27.13
N ASN A 330 -0.89 -13.90 -28.24
CA ASN A 330 -1.52 -13.65 -29.53
C ASN A 330 -0.93 -14.62 -30.57
N PRO A 331 -1.28 -15.91 -30.52
CA PRO A 331 -0.72 -16.93 -31.40
C PRO A 331 -1.12 -16.73 -32.86
N ASP A 332 -2.24 -16.05 -33.15
CA ASP A 332 -2.78 -15.86 -34.49
C ASP A 332 -2.11 -14.72 -35.26
N GLU A 333 -1.47 -13.78 -34.57
CA GLU A 333 -0.87 -12.59 -35.17
C GLU A 333 0.57 -12.86 -35.66
N GLU A 334 0.78 -12.83 -36.98
CA GLU A 334 2.08 -13.16 -37.60
C GLU A 334 3.21 -12.21 -37.18
N LYS A 335 2.91 -10.94 -36.89
CA LYS A 335 3.92 -9.97 -36.41
C LYS A 335 4.59 -10.39 -35.09
N TYR A 336 3.93 -11.19 -34.25
CA TYR A 336 4.50 -11.71 -33.00
C TYR A 336 5.14 -13.08 -33.17
N ARG A 337 4.85 -13.76 -34.28
CA ARG A 337 5.50 -15.01 -34.69
C ARG A 337 6.81 -14.78 -35.44
N ARG A 338 7.10 -13.56 -35.87
CA ARG A 338 8.30 -13.21 -36.64
C ARG A 338 9.14 -12.17 -35.94
N VAL A 339 10.42 -12.46 -35.77
CA VAL A 339 11.40 -11.56 -35.15
C VAL A 339 12.55 -11.34 -36.12
N ARG A 340 12.87 -10.08 -36.39
CA ARG A 340 14.00 -9.72 -37.26
C ARG A 340 15.29 -9.69 -36.46
N VAL A 341 16.25 -10.54 -36.80
CA VAL A 341 17.55 -10.66 -36.11
C VAL A 341 18.39 -9.39 -36.30
N THR A 342 18.24 -8.70 -37.45
CA THR A 342 18.92 -7.42 -37.71
C THR A 342 18.33 -6.22 -36.99
N ASN A 343 17.21 -6.35 -36.28
CA ASN A 343 16.70 -5.26 -35.46
C ASN A 343 17.75 -4.88 -34.39
N ARG A 344 18.12 -3.60 -34.33
CA ARG A 344 19.17 -3.09 -33.42
C ARG A 344 18.93 -3.52 -31.97
N LEU A 345 17.70 -3.42 -31.48
CA LEU A 345 17.36 -3.78 -30.10
C LEU A 345 17.50 -5.29 -29.85
N PHE A 346 17.08 -6.11 -30.81
CA PHE A 346 17.22 -7.56 -30.70
C PHE A 346 18.70 -7.96 -30.79
N LYS A 347 19.44 -7.43 -31.76
CA LYS A 347 20.86 -7.72 -31.98
C LYS A 347 21.73 -7.35 -30.78
N GLU A 348 21.53 -6.16 -30.22
CA GLU A 348 22.31 -5.66 -29.08
C GLU A 348 22.04 -6.48 -27.80
N ARG A 349 20.79 -6.88 -27.56
CA ARG A 349 20.40 -7.53 -26.31
C ARG A 349 20.46 -9.06 -26.35
N VAL A 350 20.06 -9.68 -27.45
CA VAL A 350 19.87 -11.13 -27.55
C VAL A 350 20.69 -11.71 -28.70
N GLY A 351 20.67 -11.08 -29.87
CA GLY A 351 21.31 -11.59 -31.09
C GLY A 351 22.83 -11.60 -31.07
N ARG A 352 23.48 -10.90 -30.13
CA ARG A 352 24.93 -11.01 -29.87
C ARG A 352 25.32 -12.33 -29.20
N TYR A 353 24.34 -13.01 -28.60
CA TYR A 353 24.53 -14.23 -27.84
C TYR A 353 24.04 -15.44 -28.64
N LYS A 354 24.87 -16.49 -28.72
CA LYS A 354 24.52 -17.71 -29.45
C LYS A 354 23.40 -18.46 -28.73
N GLU A 355 23.49 -18.49 -27.40
CA GLU A 355 22.53 -19.07 -26.48
C GLU A 355 21.16 -18.35 -26.58
N GLY A 356 21.16 -17.04 -26.86
CA GLY A 356 19.92 -16.29 -27.08
C GLY A 356 19.14 -16.76 -28.31
N ILE A 357 19.84 -17.17 -29.37
CA ILE A 357 19.25 -17.69 -30.61
C ILE A 357 18.86 -19.16 -30.42
N GLU A 358 19.71 -19.97 -29.78
CA GLU A 358 19.40 -21.36 -29.44
C GLU A 358 18.15 -21.47 -28.54
N PHE A 359 18.00 -20.57 -27.56
CA PHE A 359 16.79 -20.50 -26.74
C PHE A 359 15.54 -20.23 -27.57
N MET A 360 15.63 -19.36 -28.59
CA MET A 360 14.52 -19.08 -29.50
C MET A 360 14.18 -20.31 -30.35
N GLU A 361 15.18 -21.08 -30.79
CA GLU A 361 14.98 -22.35 -31.50
C GLU A 361 14.30 -23.40 -30.61
N LEU A 362 14.70 -23.50 -29.32
CA LEU A 362 14.04 -24.35 -28.33
C LEU A 362 12.57 -23.95 -28.09
N CYS A 363 12.25 -22.65 -28.16
CA CYS A 363 10.88 -22.14 -28.10
C CYS A 363 10.05 -22.48 -29.36
N GLY A 364 10.68 -22.93 -30.44
CA GLY A 364 10.04 -23.29 -31.71
C GLY A 364 10.25 -22.26 -32.83
N PHE A 365 10.99 -21.18 -32.60
CA PHE A 365 11.31 -20.23 -33.66
C PHE A 365 12.40 -20.83 -34.57
N LYS A 366 12.06 -21.08 -35.83
CA LYS A 366 13.01 -21.56 -36.83
C LYS A 366 13.74 -20.38 -37.46
N ARG A 367 15.06 -20.48 -37.55
CA ARG A 367 15.88 -19.57 -38.34
C ARG A 367 15.75 -19.95 -39.80
N GLU A 368 15.23 -19.05 -40.61
CA GLU A 368 15.15 -19.26 -42.05
C GLU A 368 16.50 -18.90 -42.68
N ALA A 369 17.22 -19.86 -43.27
CA ALA A 369 18.60 -19.64 -43.71
C ALA A 369 18.75 -18.53 -44.78
N ALA A 370 17.67 -18.20 -45.49
CA ALA A 370 17.62 -17.18 -46.54
C ALA A 370 17.11 -15.81 -46.07
N SER A 371 16.48 -15.72 -44.89
CA SER A 371 15.90 -14.49 -44.38
C SER A 371 16.43 -14.21 -42.98
N GLU A 372 16.80 -12.97 -42.66
CA GLU A 372 17.32 -12.61 -41.33
C GLU A 372 16.22 -12.62 -40.23
N PHE A 373 15.21 -13.48 -40.38
CA PHE A 373 14.05 -13.58 -39.52
C PHE A 373 14.02 -14.93 -38.81
N LEU A 374 13.68 -14.89 -37.54
CA LEU A 374 13.25 -16.03 -36.74
C LEU A 374 11.72 -16.10 -36.85
N SER A 375 11.19 -17.20 -37.37
CA SER A 375 9.74 -17.37 -37.56
C SER A 375 9.21 -18.58 -36.80
N LEU A 376 8.05 -18.42 -36.17
CA LEU A 376 7.30 -19.49 -35.52
C LEU A 376 6.17 -19.95 -36.46
N SER A 377 6.22 -21.20 -36.90
CA SER A 377 5.16 -21.79 -37.74
C SER A 377 3.88 -21.97 -36.93
N THR A 378 2.72 -21.78 -37.56
CA THR A 378 1.41 -21.99 -36.95
C THR A 378 1.17 -23.44 -36.51
N GLN A 379 1.83 -24.41 -37.15
CA GLN A 379 1.73 -25.83 -36.80
C GLN A 379 2.67 -26.25 -35.66
N ASP A 380 3.75 -25.48 -35.45
CA ASP A 380 4.78 -25.77 -34.44
C ASP A 380 4.63 -24.91 -33.16
N ALA A 381 3.65 -24.00 -33.14
CA ALA A 381 3.36 -23.10 -32.03
C ALA A 381 2.70 -23.84 -30.85
N ASP A 382 3.48 -24.64 -30.13
CA ASP A 382 3.04 -25.28 -28.90
C ASP A 382 2.97 -24.24 -27.77
N ILE A 383 1.76 -23.74 -27.52
CA ILE A 383 1.46 -22.72 -26.51
C ILE A 383 1.96 -23.16 -25.13
N SER A 384 1.94 -24.46 -24.84
CA SER A 384 2.44 -25.01 -23.57
C SER A 384 3.95 -24.81 -23.44
N ARG A 385 4.71 -25.06 -24.52
CA ARG A 385 6.17 -24.83 -24.53
C ARG A 385 6.52 -23.36 -24.42
N LEU A 386 5.78 -22.47 -25.09
CA LEU A 386 6.01 -21.02 -24.96
C LEU A 386 5.69 -20.53 -23.54
N ARG A 387 4.64 -21.07 -22.91
CA ARG A 387 4.31 -20.77 -21.51
C ARG A 387 5.39 -21.28 -20.56
N ASP A 388 5.89 -22.49 -20.76
CA ASP A 388 6.99 -23.06 -19.97
C ASP A 388 8.28 -22.24 -20.14
N ALA A 389 8.62 -21.86 -21.36
CA ALA A 389 9.75 -20.99 -21.67
C ALA A 389 9.64 -19.62 -20.98
N ALA A 390 8.45 -19.00 -21.03
CA ALA A 390 8.18 -17.75 -20.34
C ALA A 390 8.33 -17.89 -18.83
N PHE A 391 7.89 -19.02 -18.26
CA PHE A 391 8.08 -19.31 -16.84
C PHE A 391 9.56 -19.48 -16.48
N GLN A 392 10.35 -20.19 -17.29
CA GLN A 392 11.80 -20.34 -17.06
C GLN A 392 12.52 -19.00 -17.12
N LEU A 393 12.20 -18.14 -18.10
CA LEU A 393 12.75 -16.79 -18.21
C LEU A 393 12.38 -15.90 -17.01
N GLN A 394 11.11 -15.94 -16.58
CA GLN A 394 10.65 -15.20 -15.41
C GLN A 394 11.36 -15.68 -14.13
N SER A 395 11.55 -16.99 -13.99
CA SER A 395 12.32 -17.58 -12.90
C SER A 395 13.78 -17.12 -12.94
N ALA A 396 14.40 -17.05 -14.13
CA ALA A 396 15.76 -16.57 -14.29
C ALA A 396 15.96 -15.09 -13.91
N ILE A 397 14.97 -14.25 -14.21
CA ILE A 397 14.99 -12.82 -13.85
C ILE A 397 14.75 -12.62 -12.35
N THR A 398 13.81 -13.38 -11.79
CA THR A 398 13.35 -13.19 -10.40
C THR A 398 14.32 -13.84 -9.40
N ASN A 399 14.97 -14.95 -9.77
CA ASN A 399 15.84 -15.71 -8.89
C ASN A 399 17.32 -15.32 -9.10
N PRO A 400 17.96 -14.67 -8.10
CA PRO A 400 19.38 -14.33 -8.16
C PRO A 400 20.30 -15.55 -8.29
N PHE A 401 19.88 -16.71 -7.78
CA PHE A 401 20.62 -17.98 -7.79
C PHE A 401 20.29 -18.89 -8.98
N PHE A 402 19.53 -18.39 -9.97
CA PHE A 402 19.27 -19.14 -11.19
C PHE A 402 20.59 -19.49 -11.89
N GLY A 403 21.01 -20.76 -11.75
CA GLY A 403 22.28 -21.29 -12.27
C GLY A 403 23.31 -21.77 -11.23
N LEU A 404 23.06 -21.63 -9.91
CA LEU A 404 23.99 -22.14 -8.88
C LEU A 404 23.73 -23.59 -8.43
N LEU A 405 22.56 -24.15 -8.74
CA LEU A 405 22.12 -25.45 -8.22
C LEU A 405 21.92 -26.45 -9.35
N SER A 406 23.00 -27.01 -9.90
CA SER A 406 23.02 -28.39 -10.40
C SER A 406 24.45 -28.81 -10.80
N LYS A 407 25.01 -29.69 -9.97
CA LYS A 407 26.08 -30.68 -10.22
C LYS A 407 27.21 -30.27 -11.18
N GLU A 408 28.32 -29.82 -10.59
CA GLU A 408 29.65 -30.26 -11.02
C GLU A 408 29.71 -31.79 -10.85
N ALA A 409 29.35 -32.51 -11.91
CA ALA A 409 29.52 -33.96 -11.99
C ALA A 409 30.07 -34.28 -13.37
N GLN A 410 31.29 -33.80 -13.63
CA GLN A 410 32.22 -34.33 -14.62
C GLN A 410 33.55 -33.60 -14.42
N ASP A 411 34.35 -34.16 -13.52
CA ASP A 411 35.81 -34.25 -13.58
C ASP A 411 36.29 -34.80 -12.23
N PHE A 412 36.16 -36.11 -12.04
CA PHE A 412 37.02 -36.97 -11.21
C PHE A 412 36.72 -38.45 -11.52
#